data_AF-A0A8F5VNV7-F1
#
_entry.id   AF-A0A8F5VNV7-F1
#
_cell.length_a   1.000
_cell.length_b   1.000
_cell.length_c   1.000
_cell.angle_alpha   90.00
_cell.angle_beta   90.00
_cell.angle_gamma   90.00
#
_symmetry.space_group_name_H-M   'P 1'
#
loop_
_entity.id
_entity.type
_entity.pdbx_description
1 polymer ?
#
loop_
_entity_poly.entity_id
_entity_poly.type
_entity_poly.pdbx_seq_one_letter_code
_entity_poly.pdbx_strand_id
1 'polypeptide(L)'
;MLDLTSLKDAISSMNNALSVYQEKDRIWNERDNVREVIEAGVILNFKFTYELSWKFMVRWISLNISPDAASPMTKRDLFRTAARNRLIQDPTLWFTFTDARNITSHTYDRKKAEKVLHLATSLLEEASYLYSVLERQNA
;
A
#
# COMPACT_ATOMS: atom_id res chain seq x y z
N MET A 1 6.17 -12.85 -17.77
CA MET A 1 4.94 -12.21 -17.23
C MET A 1 5.01 -12.23 -15.71
N LEU A 2 4.58 -11.17 -15.03
CA LEU A 2 4.54 -11.11 -13.57
C LEU A 2 3.31 -11.84 -13.03
N ASP A 3 3.48 -12.73 -12.04
CA ASP A 3 2.35 -13.23 -11.26
C ASP A 3 1.88 -12.16 -10.27
N LEU A 4 0.70 -11.58 -10.51
CA LEU A 4 0.13 -10.48 -9.72
C LEU A 4 -0.80 -10.95 -8.59
N THR A 5 -0.98 -12.27 -8.40
CA THR A 5 -1.96 -12.84 -7.46
C THR A 5 -1.83 -12.27 -6.06
N SER A 6 -0.61 -12.27 -5.51
CA SER A 6 -0.35 -11.71 -4.17
C SER A 6 -0.70 -10.22 -4.01
N LEU A 7 -0.48 -9.41 -5.05
CA LEU A 7 -0.83 -7.98 -5.02
C LEU A 7 -2.36 -7.79 -5.06
N LYS A 8 -3.04 -8.57 -5.92
CA LYS A 8 -4.50 -8.57 -6.03
C LYS A 8 -5.17 -8.96 -4.71
N ASP A 9 -4.68 -10.04 -4.08
CA ASP A 9 -5.20 -10.54 -2.81
C ASP A 9 -4.99 -9.52 -1.69
N ALA A 10 -3.84 -8.86 -1.67
CA ALA A 10 -3.56 -7.81 -0.70
C ALA A 10 -4.48 -6.58 -0.85
N ILE A 11 -4.69 -6.12 -2.09
CA ILE A 11 -5.62 -5.02 -2.39
C ILE A 11 -7.04 -5.40 -1.98
N SER A 12 -7.49 -6.62 -2.30
CA SER A 12 -8.83 -7.11 -1.93
C SER A 12 -9.01 -7.19 -0.41
N SER A 13 -8.01 -7.71 0.30
CA SER A 13 -8.01 -7.79 1.76
C SER A 13 -8.07 -6.38 2.39
N MET A 14 -7.31 -5.43 1.85
CA MET A 14 -7.27 -4.06 2.32
C MET A 14 -8.59 -3.32 2.07
N ASN A 15 -9.21 -3.53 0.91
CA ASN A 15 -10.53 -3.02 0.60
C ASN A 15 -11.56 -3.52 1.62
N ASN A 16 -11.58 -4.82 1.91
CA ASN A 16 -12.51 -5.39 2.89
C ASN A 16 -12.29 -4.81 4.30
N ALA A 17 -11.03 -4.67 4.73
CA ALA A 17 -10.71 -4.07 6.02
C ALA A 17 -11.18 -2.60 6.10
N LEU A 18 -11.02 -1.84 5.01
CA LEU A 18 -11.48 -0.45 4.94
C LEU A 18 -12.99 -0.33 4.89
N SER A 19 -13.70 -1.20 4.17
CA SER A 19 -15.17 -1.24 4.17
C SER A 19 -15.71 -1.41 5.58
N VAL A 20 -15.20 -2.42 6.31
CA VAL A 20 -15.58 -2.63 7.72
C VAL A 20 -15.22 -1.41 8.57
N TYR A 21 -14.06 -0.80 8.35
CA TYR A 21 -13.64 0.40 9.08
C TYR A 21 -14.52 1.64 8.84
N GLN A 22 -15.08 1.77 7.64
CA GLN A 22 -15.89 2.90 7.23
C GLN A 22 -17.37 2.75 7.61
N GLU A 23 -17.89 1.53 7.66
CA GLU A 23 -19.29 1.25 7.99
C GLU A 23 -19.68 1.68 9.42
N LYS A 24 -18.70 1.84 10.34
CA LYS A 24 -18.84 2.42 11.70
C LYS A 24 -20.19 2.12 12.36
N ASP A 25 -20.52 0.85 12.48
CA ASP A 25 -21.79 0.43 13.05
C ASP A 25 -21.89 0.71 14.57
N ARG A 26 -23.06 0.43 15.15
CA ARG A 26 -23.33 0.69 16.57
C ARG A 26 -22.39 -0.08 17.52
N ILE A 27 -21.87 -1.23 17.13
CA ILE A 27 -20.98 -2.08 17.93
C ILE A 27 -19.63 -1.39 18.15
N TRP A 28 -19.15 -0.60 17.17
CA TRP A 28 -17.92 0.18 17.27
C TRP A 28 -17.99 1.24 18.37
N ASN A 29 -19.11 1.95 18.43
CA ASN A 29 -19.28 3.09 19.34
C ASN A 29 -19.49 2.66 20.79
N GLU A 30 -19.91 1.40 21.00
CA GLU A 30 -20.18 0.84 22.32
C GLU A 30 -18.99 0.02 22.87
N ARG A 31 -17.98 -0.32 22.05
CA ARG A 31 -16.86 -1.20 22.42
C ARG A 31 -15.51 -0.77 21.84
N ASP A 32 -14.75 -0.02 22.63
CA ASP A 32 -13.41 0.48 22.24
C ASP A 32 -12.44 -0.63 21.79
N ASN A 33 -12.48 -1.79 22.43
CA ASN A 33 -11.64 -2.93 22.06
C ASN A 33 -11.92 -3.48 20.66
N VAL A 34 -13.17 -3.43 20.19
CA VAL A 34 -13.54 -3.86 18.84
C VAL A 34 -12.94 -2.89 17.83
N ARG A 35 -13.08 -1.59 18.08
CA ARG A 35 -12.49 -0.54 17.24
C ARG A 35 -10.97 -0.70 17.12
N GLU A 36 -10.26 -0.90 18.23
CA GLU A 36 -8.81 -1.06 18.25
C GLU A 36 -8.35 -2.26 17.40
N VAL A 37 -9.06 -3.39 17.49
CA VAL A 37 -8.76 -4.59 16.69
C VAL A 37 -8.95 -4.33 15.20
N ILE A 38 -10.01 -3.61 14.81
CA ILE A 38 -10.26 -3.33 13.39
C ILE A 38 -9.25 -2.31 12.85
N GLU A 39 -8.94 -1.27 13.62
CA GLU A 39 -7.88 -0.31 13.28
C GLU A 39 -6.53 -1.01 13.09
N ALA A 40 -6.18 -1.95 13.98
CA ALA A 40 -4.98 -2.77 13.84
C ALA A 40 -5.02 -3.63 12.56
N GLY A 41 -6.18 -4.18 12.21
CA GLY A 41 -6.41 -4.91 10.96
C GLY A 41 -6.16 -4.04 9.72
N VAL A 42 -6.67 -2.81 9.69
CA VAL A 42 -6.43 -1.86 8.60
C VAL A 42 -4.96 -1.49 8.49
N ILE A 43 -4.28 -1.25 9.62
CA ILE A 43 -2.85 -0.91 9.66
C ILE A 43 -1.99 -2.08 9.16
N LEU A 44 -2.35 -3.32 9.49
CA LEU A 44 -1.67 -4.50 8.97
C LEU A 44 -1.82 -4.60 7.45
N ASN A 45 -3.04 -4.38 6.95
CA ASN A 45 -3.35 -4.33 5.52
C ASN A 45 -2.54 -3.24 4.80
N PHE A 46 -2.49 -2.03 5.36
CA PHE A 46 -1.66 -0.94 4.86
C PHE A 46 -0.21 -1.40 4.69
N LYS A 47 0.37 -2.03 5.72
CA LYS A 47 1.76 -2.47 5.72
C LYS A 47 2.03 -3.47 4.59
N PHE A 48 1.27 -4.55 4.47
CA PHE A 48 1.59 -5.56 3.46
C PHE A 48 1.24 -5.10 2.03
N THR A 49 0.18 -4.31 1.84
CA THR A 49 -0.17 -3.77 0.52
C THR A 49 0.90 -2.82 0.01
N TYR A 50 1.42 -1.94 0.89
CA TYR A 50 2.58 -1.11 0.56
C TYR A 50 3.81 -1.98 0.22
N GLU A 51 4.11 -2.99 1.04
CA GLU A 51 5.28 -3.86 0.83
C GLU A 51 5.25 -4.61 -0.50
N LEU A 52 4.08 -5.12 -0.88
CA LEU A 52 3.91 -5.79 -2.17
C LEU A 52 4.00 -4.80 -3.31
N SER A 53 3.36 -3.63 -3.19
CA SER A 53 3.36 -2.62 -4.25
C SER A 53 4.77 -2.21 -4.67
N TRP A 54 5.64 -1.81 -3.74
CA TRP A 54 7.00 -1.40 -4.10
C TRP A 54 7.83 -2.58 -4.65
N LYS A 55 7.63 -3.80 -4.15
CA LYS A 55 8.29 -5.00 -4.69
C LYS A 55 7.86 -5.30 -6.13
N PHE A 56 6.59 -5.11 -6.46
CA PHE A 56 6.09 -5.28 -7.82
C PHE A 56 6.62 -4.21 -8.77
N MET A 57 6.76 -2.96 -8.31
CA MET A 57 7.45 -1.92 -9.10
C MET A 57 8.90 -2.32 -9.41
N VAL A 58 9.64 -2.81 -8.41
CA VAL A 58 11.02 -3.31 -8.60
C VAL A 58 11.04 -4.43 -9.63
N ARG A 59 10.21 -5.46 -9.46
CA ARG A 59 10.13 -6.60 -10.38
C ARG A 59 9.81 -6.16 -11.81
N TRP A 60 8.87 -5.25 -11.98
CA TRP A 60 8.53 -4.72 -13.30
C TRP A 60 9.69 -3.97 -13.94
N ILE A 61 10.37 -3.10 -13.18
CA ILE A 61 11.54 -2.34 -13.66
C ILE A 61 12.67 -3.29 -14.08
N SER A 62 12.96 -4.31 -13.26
CA SER A 62 13.98 -5.31 -13.60
C SER A 62 13.69 -6.06 -14.90
N LEU A 63 12.43 -6.40 -15.15
CA LEU A 63 12.03 -7.17 -16.32
C LEU A 63 11.94 -6.33 -17.60
N ASN A 64 11.51 -5.07 -17.50
CA ASN A 64 11.15 -4.26 -18.67
C ASN A 64 12.18 -3.18 -19.03
N ILE A 65 13.05 -2.79 -18.10
CA ILE A 65 14.08 -1.77 -18.35
C ILE A 65 15.46 -2.42 -18.41
N SER A 66 15.91 -2.97 -17.30
CA SER A 66 17.17 -3.72 -17.16
C SER A 66 17.24 -4.32 -15.76
N PRO A 67 17.85 -5.51 -15.58
CA PRO A 67 18.17 -6.06 -14.26
C PRO A 67 18.93 -5.05 -13.38
N ASP A 68 19.83 -4.26 -13.97
CA ASP A 68 20.65 -3.27 -13.26
C ASP A 68 19.88 -1.98 -12.94
N ALA A 69 18.78 -1.70 -13.64
CA ALA A 69 17.96 -0.51 -13.37
C ALA A 69 17.22 -0.58 -12.02
N ALA A 70 17.13 -1.77 -11.43
CA ALA A 70 16.47 -2.00 -10.16
C ALA A 70 17.43 -1.99 -8.96
N SER A 71 18.75 -2.04 -9.17
CA SER A 71 19.70 -2.21 -8.08
C SER A 71 21.09 -1.63 -8.37
N PRO A 72 21.71 -0.90 -7.42
CA PRO A 72 21.15 -0.44 -6.14
C PRO A 72 20.34 0.86 -6.34
N MET A 73 19.04 0.82 -5.99
CA MET A 73 18.16 2.00 -6.07
C MET A 73 17.52 2.28 -4.71
N THR A 74 17.54 3.54 -4.26
CA THR A 74 16.81 3.93 -3.04
C THR A 74 15.31 3.85 -3.28
N LYS A 75 14.47 3.75 -2.22
CA LYS A 75 13.01 3.80 -2.39
C LYS A 75 12.55 5.10 -3.09
N ARG A 76 13.24 6.22 -2.85
CA ARG A 76 12.90 7.49 -3.49
C ARG A 76 13.14 7.44 -4.99
N ASP A 77 14.27 6.89 -5.40
CA ASP A 77 14.60 6.74 -6.81
C ASP A 77 13.71 5.69 -7.48
N LEU A 78 13.34 4.62 -6.75
CA LEU A 78 12.36 3.64 -7.20
C LEU A 78 11.05 4.29 -7.59
N PHE A 79 10.43 5.07 -6.71
CA PHE A 79 9.16 5.69 -7.01
C PHE A 79 9.27 6.74 -8.13
N ARG A 80 10.37 7.50 -8.21
CA ARG A 80 10.61 8.40 -9.36
C ARG A 80 10.70 7.65 -10.67
N THR A 81 11.41 6.53 -10.70
CA THR A 81 11.52 5.68 -11.89
C THR A 81 10.18 5.04 -12.24
N ALA A 82 9.43 4.56 -11.24
CA ALA A 82 8.09 4.03 -11.42
C ALA A 82 7.13 5.07 -12.03
N ALA A 83 7.19 6.32 -11.56
CA ALA A 83 6.40 7.42 -12.09
C ALA A 83 6.79 7.77 -13.54
N ARG A 84 8.09 7.83 -13.87
CA ARG A 84 8.57 8.04 -15.25
C ARG A 84 8.07 6.98 -16.22
N ASN A 85 7.92 5.74 -15.74
CA ASN A 85 7.39 4.61 -16.50
C ASN A 85 5.87 4.45 -16.37
N ARG A 86 5.17 5.44 -15.79
CA ARG A 86 3.71 5.48 -15.64
C ARG A 86 3.11 4.31 -14.84
N LEU A 87 3.90 3.71 -13.95
CA LEU A 87 3.42 2.69 -13.01
C LEU A 87 2.62 3.31 -11.86
N ILE A 88 2.98 4.53 -11.49
CA ILE A 88 2.33 5.35 -10.45
C ILE A 88 2.18 6.79 -10.95
N GLN A 89 1.28 7.55 -10.33
CA GLN A 89 1.01 8.93 -10.75
C GLN A 89 1.93 9.93 -10.06
N ASP A 90 1.98 9.89 -8.73
CA ASP A 90 2.73 10.85 -7.92
C ASP A 90 3.73 10.14 -6.99
N PRO A 91 5.05 10.22 -7.24
CA PRO A 91 6.05 9.60 -6.37
C PRO A 91 6.09 10.21 -4.97
N THR A 92 5.63 11.44 -4.77
CA THR A 92 5.67 12.12 -3.46
C THR A 92 4.69 11.52 -2.47
N LEU A 93 3.53 11.07 -2.95
CA LEU A 93 2.55 10.34 -2.15
C LEU A 93 3.14 9.01 -1.65
N TRP A 94 3.91 8.31 -2.49
CA TRP A 94 4.62 7.08 -2.10
C TRP A 94 5.76 7.31 -1.10
N PHE A 95 6.36 8.50 -1.06
CA PHE A 95 7.26 8.89 0.03
C PHE A 95 6.49 9.00 1.35
N THR A 96 5.31 9.61 1.32
CA THR A 96 4.43 9.73 2.49
C THR A 96 4.00 8.36 3.01
N PHE A 97 3.66 7.42 2.12
CA PHE A 97 3.37 6.03 2.51
C PHE A 97 4.58 5.32 3.12
N THR A 98 5.79 5.62 2.63
CA THR A 98 7.02 5.06 3.20
C THR A 98 7.21 5.50 4.64
N ASP A 99 7.01 6.79 4.91
CA ASP A 99 7.10 7.35 6.26
C ASP A 99 6.01 6.79 7.18
N ALA A 100 4.79 6.64 6.68
CA ALA A 100 3.69 6.02 7.40
C ALA A 100 3.96 4.54 7.71
N ARG A 101 4.49 3.78 6.75
CA ARG A 101 4.88 2.38 6.96
C ARG A 101 5.93 2.25 8.05
N ASN A 102 6.90 3.16 8.11
CA ASN A 102 7.98 3.12 9.10
C ASN A 102 7.49 3.29 10.54
N ILE A 103 6.33 3.91 10.75
CA ILE A 103 5.75 4.09 12.10
C ILE A 103 4.74 3.01 12.49
N THR A 104 4.41 2.07 11.60
CA THR A 104 3.42 0.99 11.86
C THR A 104 3.78 0.08 13.03
N SER A 105 5.05 -0.09 13.37
CA SER A 105 5.48 -0.84 14.56
C SER A 105 5.17 -0.13 15.88
N HIS A 106 4.78 1.15 15.81
CA HIS A 106 4.51 2.01 16.95
C HIS A 106 3.04 2.42 17.05
N THR A 107 2.13 1.73 16.37
CA THR A 107 0.70 2.10 16.33
C THR A 107 -0.07 1.70 17.58
N TYR A 108 0.59 1.16 18.60
CA TYR A 108 0.08 1.20 19.98
C TYR A 108 -0.07 2.65 20.49
N ASP A 109 0.65 3.60 19.89
CA ASP A 109 0.39 5.04 20.03
C ASP A 109 -0.76 5.45 19.11
N ARG A 110 -1.85 5.93 19.72
CA ARG A 110 -3.08 6.33 19.04
C ARG A 110 -2.86 7.38 17.95
N LYS A 111 -1.99 8.37 18.16
CA LYS A 111 -1.72 9.42 17.15
C LYS A 111 -1.00 8.84 15.94
N LYS A 112 -0.11 7.87 16.16
CA LYS A 112 0.57 7.15 15.06
C LYS A 112 -0.40 6.26 14.30
N ALA A 113 -1.30 5.56 15.00
CA ALA A 113 -2.37 4.78 14.38
C ALA A 113 -3.26 5.65 13.49
N GLU A 114 -3.75 6.78 14.00
CA GLU A 114 -4.57 7.74 13.25
C GLU A 114 -3.88 8.23 11.97
N LYS A 115 -2.58 8.55 12.06
CA LYS A 115 -1.80 8.99 10.89
C LYS A 115 -1.76 7.92 9.80
N VAL A 116 -1.59 6.64 10.15
CA VAL A 116 -1.57 5.55 9.18
C VAL A 116 -2.96 5.30 8.61
N LEU A 117 -3.98 5.27 9.47
CA LEU A 117 -5.38 5.06 9.07
C LEU A 117 -5.86 6.13 8.07
N HIS A 118 -5.48 7.39 8.28
CA HIS A 118 -5.82 8.49 7.38
C HIS A 118 -5.28 8.30 5.95
N LEU A 119 -4.14 7.61 5.79
CA LEU A 119 -3.51 7.36 4.50
C LEU A 119 -3.97 6.05 3.86
N ALA A 120 -4.73 5.21 4.56
CA ALA A 120 -5.08 3.89 4.09
C ALA A 120 -5.95 3.91 2.83
N THR A 121 -6.96 4.78 2.77
CA THR A 121 -7.79 4.92 1.56
C THR A 121 -6.96 5.34 0.35
N SER A 122 -6.08 6.33 0.50
CA SER A 122 -5.21 6.78 -0.59
C SER A 122 -4.22 5.69 -1.05
N LEU A 123 -3.68 4.89 -0.12
CA LEU A 123 -2.82 3.76 -0.50
C LEU A 123 -3.61 2.70 -1.27
N LEU A 124 -4.86 2.41 -0.88
CA LEU A 124 -5.70 1.47 -1.60
C LEU A 124 -5.92 1.91 -3.05
N GLU A 125 -6.22 3.18 -3.27
CA GLU A 125 -6.43 3.77 -4.60
C GLU A 125 -5.16 3.67 -5.46
N GLU A 126 -4.02 4.09 -4.92
CA GLU A 126 -2.72 4.05 -5.62
C GLU A 126 -2.26 2.60 -5.91
N ALA A 127 -2.46 1.67 -4.98
CA ALA A 127 -2.15 0.25 -5.19
C ALA A 127 -3.06 -0.37 -6.25
N SER A 128 -4.34 -0.01 -6.27
CA SER A 128 -5.30 -0.45 -7.28
C SER A 128 -4.94 0.10 -8.67
N TYR A 129 -4.52 1.37 -8.74
CA TYR A 129 -4.00 1.96 -9.97
C TYR A 129 -2.77 1.20 -10.48
N LEU A 130 -1.78 0.99 -9.63
CA LEU A 130 -0.57 0.23 -9.95
C LEU A 130 -0.92 -1.17 -10.49
N TYR A 131 -1.79 -1.91 -9.78
CA TYR A 131 -2.25 -3.22 -10.21
C TYR A 131 -2.83 -3.17 -11.63
N SER A 132 -3.71 -2.20 -11.91
CA SER A 132 -4.32 -2.04 -13.24
C SER A 132 -3.28 -1.77 -14.34
N VAL A 133 -2.23 -1.00 -14.04
CA VAL A 133 -1.14 -0.73 -14.99
C VAL A 133 -0.35 -2.00 -15.26
N LEU A 134 0.04 -2.72 -14.20
CA LEU A 134 0.81 -3.96 -14.31
C LEU A 134 0.02 -5.05 -15.07
N GLU A 135 -1.28 -5.16 -14.83
CA GLU A 135 -2.15 -6.11 -15.53
C GLU A 135 -2.21 -5.80 -17.03
N ARG A 136 -2.39 -4.53 -17.41
CA ARG A 136 -2.39 -4.09 -18.82
C ARG A 136 -1.05 -4.32 -19.52
N GLN A 137 0.07 -4.20 -18.80
CA GLN A 137 1.41 -4.36 -19.36
C GLN A 137 1.91 -5.82 -19.30
N ASN A 138 1.20 -6.70 -18.59
CA ASN A 138 1.47 -8.13 -18.58
C ASN A 138 0.92 -8.85 -19.82
N ALA A 139 -0.14 -8.30 -20.41
CA ALA A 139 -0.78 -8.79 -21.64
C ALA A 139 0.11 -8.54 -22.87
#